data_AF-A0A7C6BF80-F1
#
_entry.id   AF-A0A7C6BF80-F1
#
_cell.length_a   1.000
_cell.length_b   1.000
_cell.length_c   1.000
_cell.angle_alpha   90.00
_cell.angle_beta   90.00
_cell.angle_gamma   90.00
#
_symmetry.space_group_name_H-M   'P 1'
#
loop_
_entity.id
_entity.type
_entity.pdbx_description
1 polymer ?
#
loop_
_entity_poly.entity_id
_entity_poly.type
_entity_poly.pdbx_seq_one_letter_code
_entity_poly.pdbx_strand_id
1 'polypeptide(L)'
;MIKDPDQIVSRFGSILFDTIKRRLNIEDKIWVDNIEALRKDLSKDKSEVIITDFGAGDSKSNRSDSEMHIGQVGRSTIAEISTASKSPFWSLLLYKIISEFKPKTALELGTCLGISSSYQAAALTIYSSGKLLTMEGSSSLVEKSRENFTYLGLLNIEVIEGRFSDNLHKVLDDNQPIDYVFIDGHHDQNATINYFEIILPYLSEQSIIIFDDISWSKGMKTAWKRIVGNHNTKLNFDLKEIGVCFLDKQRLKKRTIKI
;
A
#
# COMPACT_ATOMS: atom_id res chain seq x y z
N MET A 1 17.36 -2.89 9.55
CA MET A 1 16.25 -2.46 10.42
C MET A 1 16.64 -2.75 11.87
N ILE A 2 15.77 -2.44 12.84
CA ILE A 2 16.08 -2.50 14.28
C ILE A 2 15.81 -3.91 14.82
N LYS A 3 16.65 -4.41 15.73
CA LYS A 3 16.49 -5.75 16.36
C LYS A 3 15.63 -5.75 17.62
N ASP A 4 15.28 -4.58 18.15
CA ASP A 4 14.56 -4.42 19.41
C ASP A 4 13.10 -3.98 19.18
N PRO A 5 12.10 -4.82 19.52
CA PRO A 5 10.69 -4.46 19.44
C PRO A 5 10.33 -3.17 20.18
N ASP A 6 10.96 -2.88 21.32
CA ASP A 6 10.63 -1.69 22.12
C ASP A 6 11.02 -0.39 21.40
N GLN A 7 12.12 -0.40 20.65
CA GLN A 7 12.52 0.71 19.78
C GLN A 7 11.57 0.90 18.60
N ILE A 8 11.07 -0.19 17.99
CA ILE A 8 10.09 -0.10 16.91
C ILE A 8 8.78 0.51 17.43
N VAL A 9 8.34 0.12 18.63
CA VAL A 9 7.15 0.70 19.27
C VAL A 9 7.32 2.20 19.53
N SER A 10 8.46 2.61 20.09
CA SER A 10 8.73 4.03 20.34
C SER A 10 8.74 4.86 19.04
N ARG A 11 9.42 4.38 18.00
CA ARG A 11 9.48 5.06 16.70
C ARG A 11 8.13 5.12 16.02
N PHE A 12 7.36 4.03 16.04
CA PHE A 12 6.01 4.02 15.48
C PHE A 12 5.07 4.98 16.23
N GLY A 13 5.22 5.08 17.56
CA GLY A 13 4.52 6.09 18.36
C GLY A 13 4.85 7.52 17.91
N SER A 14 6.11 7.82 17.62
CA SER A 14 6.54 9.11 17.08
C SER A 14 5.95 9.37 15.68
N ILE A 15 5.99 8.36 14.80
CA ILE A 15 5.38 8.43 13.47
C ILE A 15 3.90 8.80 13.57
N LEU A 16 3.13 8.10 14.41
CA LEU A 16 1.71 8.38 14.60
C LEU A 16 1.49 9.79 15.14
N PHE A 17 2.24 10.21 16.15
CA PHE A 17 2.13 11.54 16.71
C PHE A 17 2.40 12.63 15.67
N ASP A 18 3.46 12.50 14.89
CA ASP A 18 3.80 13.46 13.84
C ASP A 18 2.82 13.43 12.67
N THR A 19 2.22 12.28 12.36
CA THR A 19 1.13 12.17 11.38
C THR A 19 -0.10 12.93 11.85
N ILE A 20 -0.51 12.73 13.11
CA ILE A 20 -1.65 13.44 13.74
C ILE A 20 -1.41 14.95 13.76
N LYS A 21 -0.18 15.38 14.09
CA LYS A 21 0.20 16.79 14.11
C LYS A 21 0.54 17.36 12.72
N ARG A 22 0.50 16.54 11.66
CA ARG A 22 0.86 16.90 10.28
C ARG A 22 2.21 17.61 10.19
N ARG A 23 3.19 17.16 10.99
CA ARG A 23 4.54 17.74 11.03
C ARG A 23 5.31 17.33 9.79
N LEU A 24 5.76 18.31 9.01
CA LEU A 24 6.55 18.14 7.80
C LEU A 24 7.72 19.12 7.85
N ASN A 25 8.90 18.67 7.42
CA ASN A 25 9.96 19.62 7.10
C ASN A 25 9.63 20.33 5.77
N ILE A 26 10.44 21.32 5.36
CA ILE A 26 10.17 22.13 4.17
C ILE A 26 10.14 21.27 2.89
N GLU A 27 11.10 20.35 2.74
CA GLU A 27 11.19 19.48 1.56
C GLU A 27 10.01 18.51 1.49
N ASP A 28 9.66 17.85 2.61
CA ASP A 28 8.50 16.97 2.67
C ASP A 28 7.22 17.73 2.32
N LYS A 29 7.10 18.97 2.81
CA LYS A 29 5.91 19.80 2.59
C LYS A 29 5.70 20.11 1.11
N ILE A 30 6.77 20.37 0.36
CA ILE A 30 6.67 20.65 -1.09
C ILE A 30 6.08 19.45 -1.83
N TRP A 31 6.59 18.25 -1.57
CA TRP A 31 6.07 17.02 -2.17
C TRP A 31 4.61 16.76 -1.79
N VAL A 32 4.30 16.82 -0.49
CA VAL A 32 2.94 16.60 0.02
C VAL A 32 1.96 17.61 -0.56
N ASP A 33 2.31 18.90 -0.60
CA ASP A 33 1.44 19.94 -1.17
C ASP A 33 1.17 19.69 -2.67
N ASN A 34 2.19 19.30 -3.45
CA ASN A 34 2.03 19.01 -4.88
C ASN A 34 1.13 17.80 -5.12
N ILE A 35 1.26 16.74 -4.32
CA ILE A 35 0.40 15.55 -4.42
C ILE A 35 -1.04 15.90 -4.02
N GLU A 36 -1.24 16.72 -3.00
CA GLU A 36 -2.58 17.15 -2.58
C GLU A 36 -3.21 18.14 -3.57
N ALA A 37 -2.42 18.94 -4.27
CA ALA A 37 -2.89 19.75 -5.40
C ALA A 37 -3.41 18.83 -6.53
N LEU A 38 -2.64 17.81 -6.90
CA LEU A 38 -3.08 16.80 -7.87
C LEU A 38 -4.39 16.13 -7.42
N ARG A 39 -4.47 15.67 -6.16
CA ARG A 39 -5.71 15.07 -5.61
C ARG A 39 -6.92 15.99 -5.80
N LYS A 40 -6.75 17.28 -5.51
CA LYS A 40 -7.82 18.30 -5.66
C LYS A 40 -8.23 18.47 -7.12
N ASP A 41 -7.31 18.34 -8.06
CA ASP A 41 -7.64 18.46 -9.49
C ASP A 41 -8.34 17.20 -10.00
N LEU A 42 -7.86 16.01 -9.63
CA LEU A 42 -8.53 14.74 -9.93
C LEU A 42 -9.97 14.71 -9.40
N SER A 43 -10.23 15.24 -8.20
CA SER A 43 -11.59 15.30 -7.63
C SER A 43 -12.61 16.14 -8.42
N LYS A 44 -12.15 16.93 -9.40
CA LYS A 44 -13.00 17.75 -10.27
C LYS A 44 -13.03 17.24 -11.71
N ASP A 45 -12.20 16.24 -12.04
CA ASP A 45 -12.06 15.72 -13.38
C ASP A 45 -13.23 14.79 -13.72
N LYS A 46 -14.10 15.26 -14.62
CA LYS A 46 -15.30 14.53 -15.06
C LYS A 46 -15.06 13.64 -16.28
N SER A 47 -13.80 13.48 -16.70
CA SER A 47 -13.46 12.60 -17.81
C SER A 47 -13.87 11.17 -17.47
N GLU A 48 -14.62 10.55 -18.38
CA GLU A 48 -15.04 9.17 -18.24
C GLU A 48 -13.88 8.22 -18.52
N VAL A 49 -13.81 7.14 -17.74
CA VAL A 49 -12.87 6.05 -17.94
C VAL A 49 -13.57 4.71 -17.76
N ILE A 50 -13.07 3.71 -18.48
CA ILE A 50 -13.50 2.32 -18.34
C ILE A 50 -12.58 1.67 -17.33
N ILE A 51 -13.13 1.09 -16.26
CA ILE A 51 -12.37 0.39 -15.23
C ILE A 51 -12.64 -1.09 -15.34
N THR A 52 -11.60 -1.91 -15.17
CA THR A 52 -11.77 -3.34 -14.92
C THR A 52 -11.40 -3.64 -13.47
N ASP A 53 -12.40 -3.94 -12.65
CA ASP A 53 -12.23 -4.22 -11.23
C ASP A 53 -12.12 -5.73 -10.98
N PHE A 54 -10.91 -6.17 -10.62
CA PHE A 54 -10.59 -7.55 -10.26
C PHE A 54 -10.75 -7.85 -8.77
N GLY A 55 -11.19 -6.88 -7.97
CA GLY A 55 -11.34 -7.02 -6.53
C GLY A 55 -12.69 -7.59 -6.10
N ALA A 56 -12.90 -7.61 -4.79
CA ALA A 56 -14.14 -8.07 -4.17
C ALA A 56 -15.34 -7.16 -4.47
N GLY A 57 -15.11 -5.93 -4.96
CA GLY A 57 -16.11 -4.88 -5.07
C GLY A 57 -16.33 -4.20 -3.71
N ASP A 58 -17.58 -3.84 -3.38
CA ASP A 58 -17.93 -3.18 -2.12
C ASP A 58 -17.91 -4.15 -0.93
N SER A 59 -17.93 -3.64 0.32
CA SER A 59 -17.86 -4.46 1.54
C SER A 59 -19.02 -5.46 1.74
N LYS A 60 -20.12 -5.27 0.98
CA LYS A 60 -21.31 -6.13 0.96
C LYS A 60 -21.42 -6.99 -0.30
N SER A 61 -20.49 -6.81 -1.22
CA SER A 61 -20.41 -7.58 -2.46
C SER A 61 -20.12 -9.06 -2.14
N ASN A 62 -20.62 -9.95 -2.98
CA ASN A 62 -20.40 -11.40 -2.91
C ASN A 62 -19.92 -11.92 -4.27
N ARG A 63 -18.95 -11.22 -4.88
CA ARG A 63 -18.33 -11.69 -6.13
C ARG A 63 -17.70 -13.06 -5.92
N SER A 64 -17.92 -13.96 -6.86
CA SER A 64 -17.27 -15.25 -6.93
C SER A 64 -15.80 -15.12 -7.37
N ASP A 65 -14.99 -16.13 -7.09
CA ASP A 65 -13.60 -16.21 -7.55
C ASP A 65 -13.51 -16.05 -9.09
N SER A 66 -14.48 -16.58 -9.84
CA SER A 66 -14.52 -16.43 -11.30
C SER A 66 -14.81 -15.00 -11.74
N GLU A 67 -15.70 -14.28 -11.05
CA GLU A 67 -16.00 -12.88 -11.34
C GLU A 67 -14.81 -11.97 -11.04
N MET A 68 -14.11 -12.23 -9.93
CA MET A 68 -12.87 -11.52 -9.58
C MET A 68 -11.74 -11.86 -10.54
N HIS A 69 -11.63 -13.11 -11.00
CA HIS A 69 -10.62 -13.53 -11.96
C HIS A 69 -10.81 -12.89 -13.34
N ILE A 70 -12.04 -12.86 -13.85
CA ILE A 70 -12.37 -12.26 -15.16
C ILE A 70 -12.34 -10.74 -15.08
N GLY A 71 -12.65 -10.16 -13.91
CA GLY A 71 -12.77 -8.73 -13.71
C GLY A 71 -14.14 -8.20 -14.13
N GLN A 72 -14.63 -7.20 -13.40
CA GLN A 72 -15.90 -6.53 -13.67
C GLN A 72 -15.64 -5.20 -14.37
N VAL A 73 -16.15 -5.04 -15.59
CA VAL A 73 -15.98 -3.82 -16.37
C VAL A 73 -17.06 -2.80 -16.02
N GLY A 74 -16.64 -1.61 -15.63
CA GLY A 74 -17.51 -0.48 -15.30
C GLY A 74 -17.10 0.80 -16.00
N ARG A 75 -17.98 1.79 -15.99
CA ARG A 75 -17.68 3.18 -16.35
C ARG A 75 -17.79 4.05 -15.12
N SER A 76 -16.87 5.00 -14.97
CA SER A 76 -16.89 6.01 -13.92
C SER A 76 -16.14 7.25 -14.39
N THR A 77 -16.12 8.30 -13.57
CA THR A 77 -15.29 9.48 -13.79
C THR A 77 -14.03 9.45 -12.94
N ILE A 78 -12.97 10.15 -13.37
CA ILE A 78 -11.76 10.32 -12.55
C ILE A 78 -12.09 10.88 -11.16
N ALA A 79 -13.02 11.84 -11.08
CA ALA A 79 -13.48 12.42 -9.81
C ALA A 79 -14.07 11.38 -8.87
N GLU A 80 -14.95 10.50 -9.35
CA GLU A 80 -15.54 9.42 -8.54
C GLU A 80 -14.47 8.44 -8.06
N ILE A 81 -13.57 8.02 -8.95
CA ILE A 81 -12.48 7.09 -8.62
C ILE A 81 -11.52 7.70 -7.59
N SER A 82 -11.28 9.01 -7.67
CA SER A 82 -10.38 9.70 -6.74
C SER A 82 -10.83 9.58 -5.28
N THR A 83 -12.10 9.29 -5.03
CA THR A 83 -12.63 9.06 -3.68
C THR A 83 -12.15 7.75 -3.06
N ALA A 84 -11.72 6.77 -3.87
CA ALA A 84 -11.12 5.51 -3.40
C ALA A 84 -9.65 5.69 -2.97
N SER A 85 -9.00 6.80 -3.32
CA SER A 85 -7.63 7.07 -2.90
C SER A 85 -7.54 7.22 -1.39
N LYS A 86 -6.53 6.61 -0.75
CA LYS A 86 -6.27 6.77 0.69
C LYS A 86 -6.31 8.23 1.11
N SER A 87 -6.89 8.49 2.27
CA SER A 87 -7.00 9.85 2.81
C SER A 87 -5.62 10.50 2.98
N PRO A 88 -5.53 11.84 3.05
CA PRO A 88 -4.24 12.51 3.29
C PRO A 88 -3.57 12.07 4.59
N PHE A 89 -4.35 11.69 5.61
CA PHE A 89 -3.82 11.18 6.88
C PHE A 89 -3.11 9.84 6.68
N TRP A 90 -3.75 8.87 6.02
CA TRP A 90 -3.17 7.56 5.79
C TRP A 90 -2.01 7.62 4.80
N SER A 91 -2.13 8.43 3.74
CA SER A 91 -1.04 8.65 2.78
C SER A 91 0.20 9.24 3.47
N LEU A 92 0.00 10.19 4.39
CA LEU A 92 1.08 10.76 5.20
C LEU A 92 1.67 9.74 6.19
N LEU A 93 0.86 8.84 6.74
CA LEU A 93 1.36 7.75 7.58
C LEU A 93 2.32 6.85 6.80
N LEU A 94 1.93 6.42 5.59
CA LEU A 94 2.77 5.59 4.70
C LEU A 94 4.09 6.31 4.39
N TYR A 95 4.02 7.58 4.02
CA TYR A 95 5.19 8.44 3.81
C TYR A 95 6.14 8.40 5.02
N LYS A 96 5.61 8.65 6.23
CA LYS A 96 6.42 8.72 7.46
C LYS A 96 7.02 7.38 7.87
N ILE A 97 6.32 6.27 7.62
CA ILE A 97 6.88 4.93 7.83
C ILE A 97 8.11 4.75 6.92
N ILE A 98 8.01 5.11 5.64
CA ILE A 98 9.15 5.04 4.71
C ILE A 98 10.27 6.00 5.13
N SER A 99 9.97 7.24 5.54
CA SER A 99 10.98 8.19 6.00
C SER A 99 11.80 7.68 7.19
N GLU A 100 11.14 6.99 8.13
CA GLU A 100 11.77 6.47 9.33
C GLU A 100 12.56 5.18 9.07
N PHE A 101 11.97 4.23 8.34
CA PHE A 101 12.54 2.88 8.18
C PHE A 101 13.38 2.72 6.91
N LYS A 102 13.26 3.65 5.96
CA LYS A 102 14.11 3.81 4.77
C LYS A 102 14.27 2.53 3.93
N PRO A 103 13.16 1.87 3.52
CA PRO A 103 13.23 0.71 2.65
C PRO A 103 13.87 1.08 1.29
N LYS A 104 14.56 0.14 0.65
CA LYS A 104 15.16 0.34 -0.68
C LYS A 104 14.24 -0.17 -1.79
N THR A 105 13.64 -1.34 -1.59
CA THR A 105 12.68 -1.90 -2.54
C THR A 105 11.30 -1.97 -1.89
N ALA A 106 10.36 -1.19 -2.41
CA ALA A 106 8.97 -1.17 -1.99
C ALA A 106 8.06 -1.79 -3.06
N LEU A 107 7.03 -2.50 -2.62
CA LEU A 107 5.96 -3.03 -3.47
C LEU A 107 4.60 -2.51 -3.00
N GLU A 108 3.74 -2.14 -3.93
CA GLU A 108 2.34 -1.82 -3.67
C GLU A 108 1.43 -2.69 -4.54
N LEU A 109 0.39 -3.27 -3.94
CA LEU A 109 -0.67 -3.96 -4.64
C LEU A 109 -1.93 -3.08 -4.61
N GLY A 110 -2.26 -2.46 -5.74
CA GLY A 110 -3.34 -1.49 -5.89
C GLY A 110 -2.82 -0.07 -6.11
N THR A 111 -2.60 0.32 -7.36
CA THR A 111 -2.14 1.68 -7.71
C THR A 111 -3.30 2.68 -7.77
N CYS A 112 -4.43 2.29 -8.38
CA CYS A 112 -5.53 3.20 -8.72
C CYS A 112 -5.01 4.46 -9.46
N LEU A 113 -5.35 5.67 -9.01
CA LEU A 113 -4.87 6.93 -9.58
C LEU A 113 -3.45 7.31 -9.12
N GLY A 114 -2.79 6.49 -8.28
CA GLY A 114 -1.41 6.67 -7.87
C GLY A 114 -1.18 7.66 -6.72
N ILE A 115 -2.20 8.08 -5.98
CA ILE A 115 -2.02 9.08 -4.93
C ILE A 115 -1.21 8.54 -3.74
N SER A 116 -1.58 7.39 -3.17
CA SER A 116 -0.81 6.74 -2.10
C SER A 116 0.60 6.36 -2.59
N SER A 117 0.70 5.85 -3.81
CA SER A 117 1.97 5.51 -4.46
C SER A 117 2.88 6.74 -4.56
N SER A 118 2.32 7.91 -4.87
CA SER A 118 3.07 9.17 -4.96
C SER A 118 3.68 9.60 -3.64
N TYR A 119 2.93 9.48 -2.53
CA TYR A 119 3.48 9.73 -1.19
C TYR A 119 4.64 8.77 -0.90
N GLN A 120 4.47 7.49 -1.18
CA GLN A 120 5.49 6.48 -0.92
C GLN A 120 6.75 6.70 -1.77
N ALA A 121 6.59 6.98 -3.07
CA ALA A 121 7.69 7.26 -4.00
C ALA A 121 8.46 8.55 -3.63
N ALA A 122 7.77 9.60 -3.20
CA ALA A 122 8.39 10.82 -2.71
C ALA A 122 9.25 10.56 -1.47
N ALA A 123 8.74 9.81 -0.48
CA ALA A 123 9.52 9.44 0.70
C ALA A 123 10.75 8.58 0.35
N LEU A 124 10.61 7.63 -0.58
CA LEU A 124 11.72 6.82 -1.07
C LEU A 124 12.80 7.67 -1.76
N THR A 125 12.39 8.67 -2.55
CA THR A 125 13.30 9.61 -3.23
C THR A 125 14.15 10.36 -2.22
N ILE A 126 13.53 10.91 -1.17
CA ILE A 126 14.20 11.77 -0.18
C ILE A 126 15.06 10.95 0.79
N TYR A 127 14.54 9.82 1.29
CA TYR A 127 15.09 9.20 2.49
C TYR A 127 15.91 7.92 2.27
N SER A 128 15.74 7.25 1.13
CA SER A 128 16.41 5.96 0.89
C SER A 128 17.05 5.81 -0.49
N SER A 129 16.78 6.73 -1.42
CA SER A 129 17.06 6.54 -2.86
C SER A 129 16.52 5.19 -3.35
N GLY A 130 15.38 4.77 -2.79
CA GLY A 130 14.73 3.51 -3.11
C GLY A 130 13.76 3.61 -4.28
N LYS A 131 13.18 2.48 -4.67
CA LYS A 131 12.19 2.38 -5.74
C LYS A 131 10.88 1.77 -5.26
N LEU A 132 9.78 2.19 -5.89
CA LEU A 132 8.44 1.62 -5.70
C LEU A 132 8.00 0.89 -6.96
N LEU A 133 7.67 -0.39 -6.80
CA LEU A 133 6.92 -1.16 -7.79
C LEU A 133 5.46 -1.12 -7.35
N THR A 134 4.54 -0.72 -8.22
CA THR A 134 3.11 -0.72 -7.93
C THR A 134 2.35 -1.49 -9.01
N MET A 135 1.32 -2.23 -8.61
CA MET A 135 0.57 -3.11 -9.52
C MET A 135 -0.89 -2.63 -9.67
N GLU A 136 -1.37 -2.62 -10.91
CA GLU A 136 -2.75 -2.23 -11.22
C GLU A 136 -3.30 -3.06 -12.40
N GLY A 137 -4.52 -3.54 -12.24
CA GLY A 137 -5.17 -4.41 -13.23
C GLY A 137 -5.90 -3.63 -14.33
N SER A 138 -6.39 -2.43 -14.03
CA SER A 138 -7.14 -1.63 -14.99
C SER A 138 -6.21 -0.78 -15.85
N SER A 139 -6.11 -1.08 -17.16
CA SER A 139 -5.25 -0.35 -18.12
C SER A 139 -5.47 1.17 -18.10
N SER A 140 -6.71 1.63 -17.99
CA SER A 140 -7.03 3.07 -17.88
C SER A 140 -6.45 3.73 -16.63
N LEU A 141 -6.40 3.02 -15.51
CA LEU A 141 -5.84 3.51 -14.25
C LEU A 141 -4.30 3.44 -14.28
N VAL A 142 -3.75 2.43 -14.95
CA VAL A 142 -2.31 2.36 -15.25
C VAL A 142 -1.86 3.57 -16.05
N GLU A 143 -2.55 3.89 -17.15
CA GLU A 143 -2.25 5.06 -17.97
C GLU A 143 -2.35 6.35 -17.13
N LYS A 144 -3.46 6.50 -16.38
CA LYS A 144 -3.66 7.71 -15.59
C LYS A 144 -2.66 7.88 -14.46
N SER A 145 -2.29 6.81 -13.78
CA SER A 145 -1.28 6.85 -12.71
C SER A 145 0.10 7.20 -13.27
N ARG A 146 0.50 6.66 -14.43
CA ARG A 146 1.74 7.04 -15.13
C ARG A 146 1.79 8.53 -15.49
N GLU A 147 0.68 9.10 -15.98
CA GLU A 147 0.57 10.54 -16.22
C GLU A 147 0.78 11.33 -14.94
N ASN A 148 0.12 10.92 -13.85
CA ASN A 148 0.22 11.56 -12.54
C ASN A 148 1.65 11.51 -11.98
N PHE A 149 2.33 10.37 -12.08
CA PHE A 149 3.73 10.23 -11.66
C PHE A 149 4.66 11.12 -12.48
N THR A 150 4.45 11.17 -13.80
CA THR A 150 5.21 12.05 -14.70
C THR A 150 5.00 13.52 -14.34
N TYR A 151 3.75 13.93 -14.11
CA TYR A 151 3.39 15.29 -13.69
C TYR A 151 4.06 15.69 -12.38
N LEU A 152 4.13 14.76 -11.41
CA LEU A 152 4.79 14.99 -10.13
C LEU A 152 6.33 14.89 -10.20
N GLY A 153 6.90 14.46 -11.33
CA GLY A 153 8.34 14.26 -11.48
C GLY A 153 8.88 13.06 -10.68
N LEU A 154 8.06 12.05 -10.43
CA LEU A 154 8.45 10.82 -9.73
C LEU A 154 9.11 9.84 -10.69
N LEU A 155 10.43 9.65 -10.53
CA LEU A 155 11.24 8.81 -11.43
C LEU A 155 11.59 7.43 -10.85
N ASN A 156 11.32 7.23 -9.55
CA ASN A 156 11.66 6.01 -8.82
C ASN A 156 10.47 5.07 -8.65
N ILE A 157 9.45 5.20 -9.50
CA ILE A 157 8.23 4.41 -9.45
C ILE A 157 7.96 3.75 -10.80
N GLU A 158 7.54 2.48 -10.76
CA GLU A 158 7.17 1.69 -11.92
C GLU A 158 5.78 1.07 -11.70
N VAL A 159 4.90 1.21 -12.70
CA VAL A 159 3.56 0.61 -12.70
C VAL A 159 3.54 -0.65 -13.55
N ILE A 160 3.31 -1.78 -12.91
CA ILE A 160 3.15 -3.10 -13.54
C ILE A 160 1.67 -3.31 -13.83
N GLU A 161 1.33 -3.32 -15.11
CA GLU A 161 -0.03 -3.56 -15.59
C GLU A 161 -0.38 -5.06 -15.54
N GLY A 162 -1.57 -5.36 -15.02
CA GLY A 162 -2.16 -6.69 -15.05
C GLY A 162 -2.57 -7.18 -13.66
N ARG A 163 -3.21 -8.35 -13.64
CA ARG A 163 -3.70 -8.96 -12.40
C ARG A 163 -2.53 -9.36 -11.50
N PHE A 164 -2.71 -9.23 -10.18
CA PHE A 164 -1.70 -9.65 -9.21
C PHE A 164 -1.42 -11.16 -9.36
N SER A 165 -2.44 -11.97 -9.62
CA SER A 165 -2.31 -13.42 -9.85
C SER A 165 -1.38 -13.80 -10.99
N ASP A 166 -1.24 -12.92 -11.99
CA ASP A 166 -0.50 -13.23 -13.21
C ASP A 166 0.96 -12.79 -13.10
N ASN A 167 1.19 -11.66 -12.43
CA ASN A 167 2.47 -10.96 -12.47
C ASN A 167 3.24 -10.98 -11.13
N LEU A 168 2.58 -11.23 -9.99
CA LEU A 168 3.20 -11.03 -8.67
C LEU A 168 4.46 -11.88 -8.48
N HIS A 169 4.44 -13.16 -8.87
CA HIS A 169 5.62 -14.03 -8.78
C HIS A 169 6.81 -13.47 -9.57
N LYS A 170 6.58 -13.06 -10.82
CA LYS A 170 7.63 -12.49 -11.66
C LYS A 170 8.18 -11.19 -11.08
N VAL A 171 7.29 -10.30 -10.61
CA VAL A 171 7.69 -9.03 -9.96
C VAL A 171 8.57 -9.31 -8.73
N LEU A 172 8.21 -10.30 -7.91
CA LEU A 172 8.98 -10.68 -6.73
C LEU A 172 10.33 -11.32 -7.08
N ASP A 173 10.36 -12.23 -8.05
CA ASP A 173 11.58 -12.90 -8.50
C ASP A 173 12.63 -11.89 -8.99
N ASP A 174 12.20 -10.90 -9.80
CA ASP A 174 13.06 -9.90 -10.43
C ASP A 174 13.55 -8.81 -9.46
N ASN A 175 12.89 -8.64 -8.31
CA ASN A 175 13.11 -7.48 -7.43
C ASN A 175 13.44 -7.81 -5.98
N GLN A 176 13.56 -9.08 -5.62
CA GLN A 176 13.95 -9.49 -4.28
C GLN A 176 15.37 -9.00 -3.90
N PRO A 177 15.64 -8.73 -2.61
CA PRO A 177 14.67 -8.76 -1.51
C PRO A 177 13.76 -7.53 -1.46
N ILE A 178 12.53 -7.71 -0.97
CA ILE A 178 11.55 -6.63 -0.76
C ILE A 178 11.56 -6.18 0.71
N ASP A 179 11.72 -4.88 0.96
CA ASP A 179 11.83 -4.32 2.31
C ASP A 179 10.49 -3.83 2.87
N TYR A 180 9.61 -3.39 1.99
CA TYR A 180 8.35 -2.76 2.33
C TYR A 180 7.28 -3.18 1.35
N VAL A 181 6.08 -3.50 1.86
CA VAL A 181 4.92 -3.80 1.03
C VAL A 181 3.69 -3.06 1.56
N PHE A 182 2.90 -2.47 0.66
CA PHE A 182 1.55 -2.00 0.95
C PHE A 182 0.52 -2.80 0.13
N ILE A 183 -0.43 -3.44 0.81
CA ILE A 183 -1.49 -4.23 0.19
C ILE A 183 -2.80 -3.46 0.33
N ASP A 184 -3.24 -2.82 -0.74
CA ASP A 184 -4.39 -1.92 -0.86
C ASP A 184 -5.23 -2.29 -2.10
N GLY A 185 -5.43 -3.59 -2.29
CA GLY A 185 -6.13 -4.12 -3.45
C GLY A 185 -6.81 -5.45 -3.16
N HIS A 186 -7.79 -5.78 -4.01
CA HIS A 186 -8.66 -6.95 -3.93
C HIS A 186 -9.64 -6.95 -2.74
N HIS A 187 -9.19 -6.70 -1.50
CA HIS A 187 -9.99 -6.70 -0.26
C HIS A 187 -10.80 -7.99 0.00
N ASP A 188 -10.36 -9.11 -0.59
CA ASP A 188 -10.87 -10.45 -0.31
C ASP A 188 -10.02 -11.16 0.76
N GLN A 189 -10.67 -12.01 1.57
CA GLN A 189 -10.00 -12.76 2.63
C GLN A 189 -8.90 -13.66 2.08
N ASN A 190 -9.25 -14.51 1.11
CA ASN A 190 -8.35 -15.54 0.60
C ASN A 190 -7.25 -14.91 -0.24
N ALA A 191 -7.59 -13.93 -1.08
CA ALA A 191 -6.61 -13.18 -1.85
C ALA A 191 -5.58 -12.49 -0.94
N THR A 192 -6.02 -11.78 0.11
CA THR A 192 -5.11 -11.07 1.03
C THR A 192 -4.17 -12.03 1.76
N ILE A 193 -4.69 -13.16 2.26
CA ILE A 193 -3.86 -14.20 2.91
C ILE A 193 -2.86 -14.77 1.89
N ASN A 194 -3.32 -15.09 0.68
CA ASN A 194 -2.50 -15.65 -0.37
C ASN A 194 -1.37 -14.71 -0.80
N TYR A 195 -1.64 -13.42 -1.00
CA TYR A 195 -0.60 -12.42 -1.31
C TYR A 195 0.44 -12.35 -0.20
N PHE A 196 0.00 -12.31 1.06
CA PHE A 196 0.93 -12.34 2.18
C PHE A 196 1.82 -13.59 2.14
N GLU A 197 1.25 -14.77 1.95
CA GLU A 197 1.99 -16.04 1.89
C GLU A 197 2.96 -16.11 0.70
N ILE A 198 2.56 -15.62 -0.49
CA ILE A 198 3.41 -15.53 -1.68
C ILE A 198 4.59 -14.59 -1.47
N ILE A 199 4.39 -13.46 -0.79
CA ILE A 199 5.41 -12.40 -0.61
C ILE A 199 6.45 -12.81 0.43
N LEU A 200 6.05 -13.54 1.49
CA LEU A 200 6.91 -13.88 2.64
C LEU A 200 8.33 -14.39 2.28
N PRO A 201 8.52 -15.32 1.32
CA PRO A 201 9.85 -15.82 0.95
C PRO A 201 10.77 -14.74 0.39
N TYR A 202 10.21 -13.75 -0.31
CA TYR A 202 10.93 -12.71 -1.06
C TYR A 202 11.28 -11.47 -0.24
N LEU A 203 10.77 -11.39 0.99
CA LEU A 203 11.09 -10.28 1.87
C LEU A 203 12.56 -10.29 2.28
N SER A 204 13.12 -9.11 2.55
CA SER A 204 14.37 -9.01 3.30
C SER A 204 14.21 -9.61 4.71
N GLU A 205 15.33 -9.87 5.37
CA GLU A 205 15.36 -10.44 6.73
C GLU A 205 14.48 -9.67 7.71
N GLN A 206 14.40 -8.35 7.52
CA GLN A 206 13.59 -7.44 8.32
C GLN A 206 12.82 -6.54 7.36
N SER A 207 11.50 -6.66 7.38
CA SER A 207 10.61 -5.97 6.45
C SER A 207 9.35 -5.47 7.12
N ILE A 208 8.62 -4.61 6.40
CA ILE A 208 7.33 -4.05 6.83
C ILE A 208 6.29 -4.44 5.78
N ILE A 209 5.16 -5.00 6.22
CA ILE A 209 3.98 -5.16 5.38
C ILE A 209 2.83 -4.38 6.00
N ILE A 210 2.21 -3.53 5.21
CA ILE A 210 1.05 -2.74 5.57
C ILE A 210 -0.15 -3.28 4.80
N PHE A 211 -1.26 -3.45 5.49
CA PHE A 211 -2.52 -3.91 4.95
C PHE A 211 -3.55 -2.82 5.12
N ASP A 212 -4.21 -2.48 4.03
CA ASP A 212 -5.38 -1.63 4.06
C ASP A 212 -6.65 -2.42 4.45
N ASP A 213 -7.66 -1.70 4.92
CA ASP A 213 -9.02 -2.19 5.11
C ASP A 213 -9.14 -3.47 5.97
N ILE A 214 -8.30 -3.58 7.01
CA ILE A 214 -8.25 -4.78 7.89
C ILE A 214 -9.57 -5.03 8.64
N SER A 215 -10.44 -4.03 8.74
CA SER A 215 -11.78 -4.12 9.35
C SER A 215 -12.94 -4.03 8.36
N TRP A 216 -12.67 -3.95 7.05
CA TRP A 216 -13.66 -3.64 6.01
C TRP A 216 -14.80 -4.65 5.89
N SER A 217 -14.48 -5.94 5.97
CA SER A 217 -15.46 -7.03 5.94
C SER A 217 -15.17 -8.08 7.02
N LYS A 218 -16.11 -9.01 7.22
CA LYS A 218 -15.88 -10.19 8.09
C LYS A 218 -14.69 -11.01 7.57
N GLY A 219 -14.55 -11.11 6.25
CA GLY A 219 -13.43 -11.76 5.58
C GLY A 219 -12.11 -11.08 5.92
N MET A 220 -12.01 -9.76 5.74
CA MET A 220 -10.79 -9.01 6.05
C MET A 220 -10.39 -9.09 7.53
N LYS A 221 -11.35 -9.04 8.46
CA LYS A 221 -11.06 -9.27 9.90
C LYS A 221 -10.49 -10.67 10.17
N THR A 222 -10.89 -11.67 9.38
CA THR A 222 -10.38 -13.04 9.47
C THR A 222 -8.99 -13.15 8.88
N ALA A 223 -8.76 -12.53 7.71
CA ALA A 223 -7.44 -12.42 7.09
C ALA A 223 -6.44 -11.73 8.03
N TRP A 224 -6.81 -10.60 8.62
CA TRP A 224 -5.97 -9.87 9.57
C TRP A 224 -5.58 -10.72 10.78
N LYS A 225 -6.54 -11.44 11.39
CA LYS A 225 -6.24 -12.39 12.49
C LYS A 225 -5.25 -13.46 12.07
N ARG A 226 -5.36 -13.99 10.84
CA ARG A 226 -4.44 -15.00 10.30
C ARG A 226 -3.03 -14.44 10.10
N ILE A 227 -2.91 -13.25 9.52
CA ILE A 227 -1.65 -12.54 9.27
C ILE A 227 -0.94 -12.22 10.60
N VAL A 228 -1.66 -11.63 11.55
CA VAL A 228 -1.14 -11.37 12.90
C VAL A 228 -0.77 -12.67 13.60
N GLY A 229 -1.48 -13.77 13.33
CA GLY A 229 -1.21 -15.11 13.85
C GLY A 229 0.06 -15.78 13.29
N ASN A 230 0.57 -15.33 12.14
CA ASN A 230 1.76 -15.90 11.51
C ASN A 230 3.02 -15.77 12.38
N HIS A 231 3.95 -16.72 12.28
CA HIS A 231 5.17 -16.74 13.09
C HIS A 231 6.23 -15.72 12.65
N ASN A 232 6.19 -15.28 11.39
CA ASN A 232 7.08 -14.25 10.84
C ASN A 232 6.65 -12.83 11.27
N THR A 233 5.36 -12.62 11.57
CA THR A 233 4.85 -11.37 12.13
C THR A 233 5.29 -11.23 13.59
N LYS A 234 6.30 -10.40 13.84
CA LYS A 234 6.90 -10.23 15.17
C LYS A 234 6.28 -9.08 15.94
N LEU A 235 5.93 -8.00 15.28
CA LEU A 235 5.23 -6.89 15.87
C LEU A 235 4.15 -6.43 14.90
N ASN A 236 2.98 -6.07 15.41
CA ASN A 236 1.92 -5.49 14.61
C ASN A 236 1.20 -4.36 15.35
N PHE A 237 0.72 -3.40 14.57
CA PHE A 237 -0.14 -2.31 15.00
C PHE A 237 -1.46 -2.42 14.25
N ASP A 238 -2.54 -2.59 15.00
CA ASP A 238 -3.90 -2.57 14.49
C ASP A 238 -4.47 -1.16 14.69
N LEU A 239 -4.63 -0.41 13.60
CA LEU A 239 -5.18 0.95 13.58
C LEU A 239 -6.63 0.97 13.06
N LYS A 240 -7.32 -0.17 13.14
CA LYS A 240 -8.68 -0.43 12.64
C LYS A 240 -8.83 -0.41 11.11
N GLU A 241 -8.40 0.65 10.45
CA GLU A 241 -8.43 0.78 8.99
C GLU A 241 -7.17 0.15 8.39
N ILE A 242 -6.00 0.56 8.89
CA ILE A 242 -4.70 0.03 8.48
C ILE A 242 -4.11 -0.92 9.53
N GLY A 243 -3.54 -2.03 9.07
CA GLY A 243 -2.69 -2.93 9.86
C GLY A 243 -1.24 -2.82 9.43
N VAL A 244 -0.32 -2.54 10.36
CA VAL A 244 1.12 -2.51 10.09
C VAL A 244 1.79 -3.71 10.74
N CYS A 245 2.50 -4.52 9.96
CA CYS A 245 3.24 -5.68 10.42
C CYS A 245 4.74 -5.48 10.21
N PHE A 246 5.51 -5.66 11.27
CA PHE A 246 6.97 -5.78 11.22
C PHE A 246 7.33 -7.26 11.25
N LEU A 247 8.05 -7.69 10.23
CA LEU A 247 8.50 -9.06 10.06
C LEU A 247 9.98 -9.18 10.34
N ASP A 248 10.36 -10.30 10.94
CA ASP A 248 11.76 -10.69 11.10
C ASP A 248 11.86 -12.19 10.84
N LYS A 249 12.68 -12.59 9.86
CA LYS A 249 12.98 -13.99 9.57
C LYS A 249 13.77 -14.64 10.72
N GLN A 250 14.39 -13.85 11.59
CA GLN A 250 15.09 -14.28 12.80
C GLN A 250 14.16 -14.27 14.03
N ARG A 251 14.49 -15.08 15.04
CA ARG A 251 13.63 -15.39 16.20
C ARG A 251 13.49 -14.21 17.20
N LEU A 252 12.82 -13.12 16.82
CA LEU A 252 12.31 -12.14 17.78
C LEU A 252 11.07 -12.65 18.52
N LYS A 253 10.85 -12.15 19.75
CA LYS A 253 9.62 -12.38 20.52
C LYS A 253 8.45 -11.64 19.87
N LYS A 254 7.32 -12.33 19.73
CA LYS A 254 6.09 -11.80 19.12
C LYS A 254 5.35 -10.84 20.07
N ARG A 255 4.82 -9.73 19.54
CA ARG A 255 4.01 -8.72 20.25
C ARG A 255 2.89 -8.17 19.34
N THR A 256 1.75 -7.81 19.92
CA THR A 256 0.59 -7.22 19.23
C THR A 256 0.13 -5.97 19.96
N ILE A 257 -0.07 -4.87 19.24
CA ILE A 257 -0.53 -3.59 19.78
C ILE A 257 -1.79 -3.17 19.05
N LYS A 258 -2.82 -2.80 19.82
CA LYS A 258 -4.09 -2.26 19.31
C LYS A 258 -4.24 -0.82 19.79
N ILE A 259 -4.58 0.10 18.89
CA ILE A 259 -4.66 1.55 19.16
C ILE A 259 -6.07 2.06 18.84
#